data_AF-A0A2I8DMI6-F1
#
_entry.id   AF-A0A2I8DMI6-F1
#
_cell.length_a   1.000
_cell.length_b   1.000
_cell.length_c   1.000
_cell.angle_alpha   90.00
_cell.angle_beta   90.00
_cell.angle_gamma   90.00
#
_symmetry.space_group_name_H-M   'P 1'
#
loop_
_entity.id
_entity.type
_entity.pdbx_description
1 polymer ?
#
loop_
_entity_poly.entity_id
_entity_poly.type
_entity_poly.pdbx_seq_one_letter_code
_entity_poly.pdbx_strand_id
1 'polypeptide(L)'
;MNISDSICPDCGGLLEVRRQGASQGMFCTLCSWALLTTCLPDFLNDATSYRVTVISGDVDNSAHVQAVASLTGLALPQARALLRAPAGLAFTGLAYEVAPMQETLAGAGLEFRIEPPFPW
;
A
#
# COMPACT_ATOMS: atom_id res chain seq x y z
N MET A 1 8.81 -4.88 -24.22
CA MET A 1 8.72 -3.66 -25.05
C MET A 1 10.14 -3.12 -25.16
N ASN A 2 10.79 -3.32 -26.30
CA ASN A 2 12.18 -2.88 -26.52
C ASN A 2 12.17 -1.35 -26.65
N ILE A 3 12.71 -0.63 -25.67
CA ILE A 3 12.95 0.80 -25.77
C ILE A 3 14.19 0.97 -26.64
N SER A 4 13.98 1.13 -27.93
CA SER A 4 14.97 1.70 -28.84
C SER A 4 15.30 3.11 -28.35
N ASP A 5 16.56 3.32 -27.99
CA ASP A 5 17.23 4.56 -27.59
C ASP A 5 16.41 5.83 -27.80
N SER A 6 15.69 6.25 -26.75
CA SER A 6 14.95 7.52 -26.78
C SER A 6 15.96 8.66 -26.85
N ILE A 7 15.87 9.47 -27.91
CA ILE A 7 16.71 10.63 -28.17
C ILE A 7 16.01 11.93 -27.74
N CYS A 8 16.80 12.88 -27.25
CA CYS A 8 16.32 14.19 -26.80
C CYS A 8 15.74 14.98 -27.98
N PRO A 9 14.52 15.52 -27.88
CA PRO A 9 13.90 16.27 -28.97
C PRO A 9 14.59 17.63 -29.21
N ASP A 10 15.26 18.19 -28.20
CA ASP A 10 15.89 19.51 -28.30
C ASP A 10 17.31 19.45 -28.89
N CYS A 11 18.11 18.45 -28.52
CA CYS A 11 19.54 18.40 -28.87
C CYS A 11 20.01 17.07 -29.49
N GLY A 12 19.12 16.07 -29.62
CA GLY A 12 19.47 14.75 -30.15
C GLY A 12 20.34 13.88 -29.23
N GLY A 13 20.67 14.36 -28.02
CA GLY A 13 21.42 13.60 -27.02
C GLY A 13 20.65 12.39 -26.48
N LEU A 14 21.36 11.43 -25.89
CA LEU A 14 20.75 10.27 -25.24
C LEU A 14 19.88 10.68 -24.04
N LEU A 15 18.78 9.97 -23.84
CA LEU A 15 17.92 10.09 -22.66
C LEU A 15 18.21 8.97 -21.67
N GLU A 16 18.31 9.33 -20.40
CA GLU A 16 18.44 8.40 -19.28
C GLU A 16 17.12 8.37 -18.49
N VAL A 17 16.63 7.18 -18.16
CA VAL A 17 15.47 7.01 -17.27
C VAL A 17 15.95 6.99 -15.82
N ARG A 18 15.39 7.86 -14.99
CA ARG A 18 15.62 7.88 -13.54
C ARG A 18 14.29 7.67 -12.82
N ARG A 19 14.28 6.88 -11.74
CA ARG A 19 13.11 6.66 -10.90
C ARG A 19 13.46 6.92 -9.43
N GLN A 20 12.62 7.70 -8.75
CA GLN A 20 12.70 7.95 -7.32
C GLN A 20 11.27 7.89 -6.74
N GLY A 21 10.98 6.82 -6.00
CA GLY A 21 9.63 6.57 -5.48
C GLY A 21 8.58 6.53 -6.61
N ALA A 22 7.53 7.34 -6.45
CA ALA A 22 6.48 7.51 -7.46
C ALA A 22 6.85 8.48 -8.60
N SER A 23 8.04 9.08 -8.58
CA SER A 23 8.50 9.95 -9.66
C SER A 23 9.38 9.17 -10.62
N GLN A 24 9.11 9.28 -11.92
CA GLN A 24 9.94 8.77 -12.99
C GLN A 24 10.22 9.91 -13.98
N GLY A 25 11.46 10.04 -14.43
CA GLY A 25 11.82 11.04 -15.42
C GLY A 25 12.74 10.50 -16.50
N MET A 26 12.67 11.11 -17.67
CA MET A 26 13.67 11.00 -18.72
C MET A 26 14.49 12.28 -18.74
N PHE A 27 15.81 12.16 -18.64
CA PHE A 27 16.74 13.29 -18.57
C PHE A 27 17.72 13.21 -19.73
N CYS A 28 17.93 14.33 -20.43
CA CYS A 28 19.00 14.38 -21.42
C CYS A 28 20.37 14.42 -20.73
N THR A 29 21.33 13.70 -21.30
CA THR A 29 22.71 13.71 -20.81
C THR A 29 23.53 14.92 -21.30
N LEU A 30 23.00 15.71 -22.25
CA LEU A 30 23.73 16.81 -22.92
C LEU A 30 23.11 18.19 -22.74
N CYS A 31 21.83 18.30 -22.43
CA CYS A 31 21.14 19.57 -22.21
C CYS A 31 20.17 19.50 -21.03
N SER A 32 19.50 20.60 -20.73
CA SER A 32 18.56 20.72 -19.60
C SER A 32 17.17 20.14 -19.88
N TRP A 33 16.95 19.46 -21.00
CA TRP A 33 15.66 18.86 -21.30
C TRP A 33 15.36 17.69 -20.37
N ALA A 34 14.16 17.69 -19.79
CA ALA A 34 13.66 16.60 -18.99
C ALA A 34 12.14 16.47 -19.13
N LEU A 35 11.65 15.22 -19.08
CA LEU A 35 10.24 14.88 -18.96
C LEU A 35 10.05 14.13 -17.65
N LEU A 36 9.19 14.63 -16.76
CA LEU A 36 8.83 13.95 -15.53
C LEU A 36 7.39 13.45 -15.60
N THR A 37 7.17 12.25 -15.09
CA THR A 37 5.86 11.63 -14.95
C THR A 37 5.75 10.93 -13.60
N THR A 38 4.54 10.82 -13.08
CA THR A 38 4.27 10.10 -11.84
C THR A 38 3.93 8.65 -12.17
N CYS A 39 4.74 7.71 -11.69
CA CYS A 39 4.49 6.28 -11.74
C CYS A 39 3.95 5.81 -10.38
N LEU A 40 2.64 5.92 -10.21
CA LEU A 40 1.94 5.42 -9.03
C LEU A 40 1.92 3.88 -9.04
N PRO A 41 2.13 3.20 -7.89
CA PRO A 41 1.83 1.78 -7.75
C PRO A 41 0.39 1.46 -8.19
N ASP A 42 0.19 0.28 -8.79
CA ASP A 42 -1.11 -0.10 -9.37
C ASP A 42 -2.25 -0.10 -8.35
N PHE A 43 -1.98 -0.49 -7.10
CA PHE A 43 -2.96 -0.48 -6.01
C PHE A 43 -3.47 0.93 -5.66
N LEU A 44 -2.73 2.01 -5.99
CA LEU A 44 -3.23 3.38 -5.81
C LEU A 44 -4.31 3.74 -6.85
N ASN A 45 -4.34 3.04 -7.98
CA ASN A 45 -5.34 3.20 -9.03
C ASN A 45 -6.45 2.15 -8.94
N ASP A 46 -6.34 1.18 -8.04
CA ASP A 46 -7.35 0.15 -7.85
C ASP A 46 -8.55 0.72 -7.07
N ALA A 47 -9.66 0.89 -7.79
CA ALA A 47 -10.93 1.36 -7.26
C ALA A 47 -11.79 0.23 -6.65
N THR A 48 -11.29 -1.01 -6.60
CA THR A 48 -11.99 -2.14 -5.97
C THR A 48 -12.10 -1.89 -4.47
N SER A 49 -13.32 -2.03 -3.94
CA SER A 49 -13.55 -1.99 -2.51
C SER A 49 -13.35 -3.37 -1.92
N TYR A 50 -12.47 -3.47 -0.92
CA TYR A 50 -12.15 -4.69 -0.22
C TYR A 50 -12.68 -4.64 1.21
N ARG A 51 -13.11 -5.79 1.71
CA ARG A 51 -13.47 -6.03 3.09
C ARG A 51 -12.36 -6.82 3.77
N VAL A 52 -11.76 -6.24 4.81
CA VAL A 52 -10.79 -6.92 5.67
C VAL A 52 -11.53 -7.41 6.92
N THR A 53 -11.40 -8.68 7.27
CA THR A 53 -12.00 -9.27 8.46
C THR A 53 -10.94 -9.99 9.27
N VAL A 54 -10.76 -9.63 10.53
CA VAL A 54 -9.89 -10.36 11.47
C VAL A 54 -10.64 -11.62 11.90
N ILE A 55 -10.08 -12.79 11.61
CA ILE A 55 -10.65 -14.11 11.91
C ILE A 55 -10.34 -14.48 13.36
N SER A 56 -9.09 -14.31 13.77
CA SER A 56 -8.66 -14.71 15.10
C SER A 56 -7.49 -13.86 15.59
N GLY A 57 -7.42 -13.71 16.91
CA GLY A 57 -6.31 -13.06 17.58
C GLY A 57 -6.35 -13.28 19.10
N ASP A 58 -5.18 -13.25 19.70
CA ASP A 58 -5.00 -13.39 21.14
C ASP A 58 -5.10 -12.02 21.85
N VAL A 59 -6.01 -11.92 22.81
CA VAL A 59 -6.25 -10.71 23.62
C VAL A 59 -5.16 -10.44 24.65
N ASP A 60 -4.38 -11.46 25.00
CA ASP A 60 -3.26 -11.37 25.93
C ASP A 60 -1.95 -11.05 25.19
N ASN A 61 -1.91 -11.24 23.87
CA ASN A 61 -0.83 -10.78 23.01
C ASN A 61 -0.91 -9.26 22.80
N SER A 62 0.09 -8.53 23.32
CA SER A 62 0.16 -7.08 23.20
C SER A 62 0.26 -6.59 21.75
N ALA A 63 0.93 -7.33 20.86
CA ALA A 63 1.06 -6.96 19.45
C ALA A 63 -0.30 -6.99 18.73
N HIS A 64 -1.14 -7.99 19.06
CA HIS A 64 -2.48 -8.10 18.50
C HIS A 64 -3.38 -6.95 18.95
N VAL A 65 -3.37 -6.65 20.25
CA VAL A 65 -4.16 -5.54 20.81
C VAL A 65 -3.68 -4.19 20.26
N GLN A 66 -2.37 -4.00 20.11
CA GLN A 66 -1.79 -2.79 19.53
C GLN A 66 -2.18 -2.62 18.05
N ALA A 67 -2.12 -3.68 17.26
CA ALA A 67 -2.55 -3.64 15.86
C ALA A 67 -4.02 -3.20 15.75
N VAL A 68 -4.92 -3.80 16.55
CA VAL A 68 -6.34 -3.40 16.56
C VAL A 68 -6.50 -1.94 17.00
N ALA A 69 -5.79 -1.50 18.02
CA ALA A 69 -5.83 -0.11 18.48
C ALA A 69 -5.37 0.88 17.40
N SER A 70 -4.26 0.59 16.73
CA SER A 70 -3.72 1.41 15.64
C SER A 70 -4.67 1.50 14.45
N LEU A 71 -5.31 0.40 14.06
CA LEU A 71 -6.24 0.37 12.94
C LEU A 71 -7.58 1.06 13.21
N THR A 72 -8.02 1.08 14.47
CA THR A 72 -9.32 1.65 14.87
C THR A 72 -9.22 3.04 15.49
N GLY A 73 -8.01 3.48 15.88
CA GLY A 73 -7.79 4.67 16.69
C GLY A 73 -8.30 4.56 18.13
N LEU A 74 -8.67 3.36 18.59
CA LEU A 74 -9.21 3.13 19.92
C LEU A 74 -8.10 2.97 20.98
N ALA A 75 -8.44 3.25 22.24
CA ALA A 75 -7.54 2.96 23.36
C ALA A 75 -7.40 1.44 23.57
N LEU A 76 -6.26 1.00 24.13
CA LEU A 76 -5.95 -0.43 24.32
C LEU A 76 -7.05 -1.26 25.00
N PRO A 77 -7.75 -0.79 26.06
CA PRO A 77 -8.83 -1.56 26.67
C PRO A 77 -10.01 -1.77 25.72
N GLN A 78 -10.34 -0.77 24.89
CA GLN A 78 -11.42 -0.82 23.91
C GLN A 78 -11.03 -1.73 22.73
N ALA A 79 -9.78 -1.63 22.26
CA ALA A 79 -9.24 -2.50 21.24
C ALA A 79 -9.24 -3.98 21.69
N ARG A 80 -8.86 -4.25 22.94
CA ARG A 80 -8.93 -5.60 23.52
C ARG A 80 -10.35 -6.13 23.60
N ALA A 81 -11.31 -5.28 23.99
CA ALA A 81 -12.73 -5.65 24.02
C ALA A 81 -13.25 -5.97 22.61
N LEU A 82 -12.83 -5.21 21.61
CA LEU A 82 -13.18 -5.42 20.20
C LEU A 82 -12.58 -6.71 19.64
N LEU A 83 -11.32 -7.01 19.94
CA LEU A 83 -10.67 -8.26 19.55
C LEU A 83 -11.34 -9.48 20.19
N ARG A 84 -11.92 -9.33 21.39
CA ARG A 84 -12.69 -10.39 22.07
C ARG A 84 -14.09 -10.58 21.49
N ALA A 85 -14.63 -9.60 20.77
CA ALA A 85 -16.01 -9.64 20.32
C ALA A 85 -16.23 -10.74 19.26
N PRO A 86 -17.33 -11.52 19.33
CA PRO A 86 -17.60 -12.59 18.37
C PRO A 86 -17.75 -12.10 16.93
N ALA A 87 -18.21 -10.86 16.75
CA ALA A 87 -18.33 -10.22 15.44
C ALA A 87 -16.97 -9.88 14.82
N GLY A 88 -15.89 -9.92 15.60
CA GLY A 88 -14.55 -9.57 15.17
C GLY A 88 -14.42 -8.11 14.74
N LEU A 89 -13.31 -7.83 14.05
CA LEU A 89 -13.02 -6.54 13.46
C LEU A 89 -13.16 -6.64 11.95
N ALA A 90 -14.01 -5.80 11.35
CA ALA A 90 -14.17 -5.72 9.91
C ALA A 90 -14.03 -4.28 9.42
N PHE A 91 -13.20 -4.08 8.40
CA PHE A 91 -13.02 -2.82 7.70
C PHE A 91 -13.43 -2.95 6.24
N THR A 92 -13.80 -1.84 5.62
CA THR A 92 -14.03 -1.78 4.18
C THR A 92 -13.34 -0.53 3.65
N GLY A 93 -12.55 -0.69 2.60
CA GLY A 93 -11.76 0.39 2.03
C GLY A 93 -11.22 0.05 0.64
N LEU A 94 -10.59 1.01 0.01
CA LEU A 94 -9.90 0.85 -1.27
C LEU A 94 -8.53 0.19 -1.07
N ALA A 95 -7.89 -0.25 -2.15
CA ALA A 95 -6.63 -0.97 -2.05
C ALA A 95 -5.52 -0.17 -1.33
N TYR A 96 -5.46 1.15 -1.55
CA TYR A 96 -4.49 2.02 -0.85
C TYR A 96 -4.75 2.14 0.66
N GLU A 97 -5.98 1.91 1.12
CA GLU A 97 -6.34 1.89 2.54
C GLU A 97 -6.07 0.50 3.13
N VAL A 98 -6.31 -0.55 2.34
CA VAL A 98 -6.23 -1.95 2.76
C VAL A 98 -4.79 -2.46 2.83
N ALA A 99 -3.92 -2.05 1.91
CA ALA A 99 -2.51 -2.44 1.90
C ALA A 99 -1.78 -2.18 3.24
N PRO A 100 -1.81 -0.97 3.84
CA PRO A 100 -1.18 -0.74 5.14
C PRO A 100 -1.87 -1.51 6.27
N MET A 101 -3.17 -1.80 6.16
CA MET A 101 -3.88 -2.64 7.14
C MET A 101 -3.38 -4.08 7.09
N GLN A 102 -3.24 -4.65 5.88
CA GLN A 102 -2.68 -5.99 5.68
C GLN A 102 -1.28 -6.10 6.27
N GLU A 103 -0.41 -5.13 6.01
CA GLU A 103 0.94 -5.11 6.59
C GLU A 103 0.90 -5.08 8.13
N THR A 104 0.03 -4.25 8.71
CA THR A 104 -0.12 -4.14 10.16
C THR A 104 -0.63 -5.44 10.79
N LEU A 105 -1.64 -6.06 10.19
CA LEU A 105 -2.23 -7.31 10.67
C LEU A 105 -1.24 -8.48 10.53
N ALA A 106 -0.60 -8.62 9.38
CA ALA A 106 0.40 -9.66 9.11
C ALA A 106 1.63 -9.51 10.02
N GLY A 107 2.14 -8.28 10.18
CA GLY A 107 3.27 -7.98 11.06
C GLY A 107 2.99 -8.27 12.53
N ALA A 108 1.73 -8.16 12.96
CA ALA A 108 1.30 -8.53 14.31
C ALA A 108 1.02 -10.05 14.48
N GLY A 109 1.01 -10.83 13.40
CA GLY A 109 0.67 -12.25 13.44
C GLY A 109 -0.83 -12.54 13.60
N LEU A 110 -1.69 -11.59 13.25
CA LEU A 110 -3.15 -11.78 13.27
C LEU A 110 -3.60 -12.62 12.07
N GLU A 111 -4.60 -13.48 12.28
CA GLU A 111 -5.26 -14.19 11.20
C GLU A 111 -6.38 -13.31 10.65
N PHE A 112 -6.38 -13.05 9.34
CA PHE A 112 -7.36 -12.21 8.68
C PHE A 112 -7.68 -12.69 7.28
N ARG A 113 -8.79 -12.18 6.73
CA ARG A 113 -9.22 -12.39 5.36
C ARG A 113 -9.50 -11.07 4.68
N ILE A 114 -9.19 -10.99 3.39
CA ILE A 114 -9.56 -9.89 2.52
C ILE A 114 -10.45 -10.43 1.41
N GLU A 115 -11.62 -9.81 1.21
CA GLU A 115 -12.59 -10.18 0.17
C GLU A 115 -12.97 -8.92 -0.64
N PRO A 116 -12.92 -8.95 -1.99
CA PRO A 116 -12.47 -10.05 -2.86
C PRO A 116 -10.96 -10.35 -2.70
N PRO A 117 -10.40 -11.40 -3.35
CA PRO A 117 -8.97 -11.71 -3.26
C PRO A 117 -8.11 -10.48 -3.56
N PHE A 118 -7.17 -10.19 -2.67
CA PHE A 118 -6.33 -9.00 -2.71
C PHE A 118 -4.99 -9.33 -3.41
N PRO A 119 -4.70 -8.77 -4.60
CA PRO A 119 -3.52 -9.13 -5.39
C PRO A 119 -2.28 -8.25 -5.09
N TRP A 120 -2.33 -7.39 -4.07
CA TRP A 120 -1.31 -6.38 -3.78
C TRP A 120 -0.49 -6.69 -2.53
#